data_AF-A0A398DLJ3-F1
#
_entry.id   AF-A0A398DLJ3-F1
#
_cell.length_a   1.000
_cell.length_b   1.000
_cell.length_c   1.000
_cell.angle_alpha   90.00
_cell.angle_beta   90.00
_cell.angle_gamma   90.00
#
_symmetry.space_group_name_H-M   'P 1'
#
loop_
_entity.id
_entity.type
_entity.pdbx_description
1 polymer ?
#
loop_
_entity_poly.entity_id
_entity_poly.type
_entity_poly.pdbx_seq_one_letter_code
_entity_poly.pdbx_strand_id
1 'polypeptide(L)'
;MQEAYLKGEQFATVLSLKSAERTPIFEIRYPESSGSSKMSFFLRLRAVTPFASQMANLVRIELPVMGLTEAAHLANLASAIAVHYSSNLWGDTRAPQNLYPVGALETALKNRLGDQRFLRSVIMRTLAADI
;
A
#
# COMPACT_ATOMS: atom_id res chain seq x y z
N MET A 1 9.27 7.58 -0.46
CA MET A 1 8.92 6.82 0.76
C MET A 1 8.89 7.83 1.89
N GLN A 2 7.71 8.39 2.17
CA GLN A 2 7.52 9.43 3.19
C GLN A 2 7.90 8.86 4.56
N GLU A 3 8.67 9.67 5.31
CA GLU A 3 9.20 9.46 6.66
C GLU A 3 8.55 8.30 7.41
N ALA A 4 9.32 7.26 7.69
CA ALA A 4 8.87 6.22 8.60
C ALA A 4 8.64 6.90 9.96
N TYR A 5 7.38 7.11 10.34
CA TYR A 5 6.92 7.66 11.63
C TYR A 5 7.32 6.78 12.84
N LEU A 6 8.27 5.87 12.66
CA LEU A 6 8.78 4.89 13.61
C LEU A 6 10.30 5.07 13.71
N LYS A 7 10.84 5.16 14.93
CA LYS A 7 12.30 5.16 15.15
C LYS A 7 12.84 3.74 14.90
N GLY A 8 14.17 3.61 14.81
CA GLY A 8 14.83 2.37 14.35
C GLY A 8 14.38 1.09 15.05
N GLU A 9 14.19 1.11 16.37
CA GLU A 9 13.70 -0.06 17.13
C GLU A 9 12.26 -0.44 16.79
N GLN A 10 11.35 0.53 16.63
CA GLN A 10 9.97 0.23 16.24
C GLN A 10 9.90 -0.29 14.81
N PHE A 11 10.81 0.18 13.95
CA PHE A 11 10.91 -0.34 12.59
C PHE A 11 11.41 -1.79 12.54
N ALA A 12 12.29 -2.20 13.47
CA ALA A 12 12.71 -3.60 13.58
C ALA A 12 11.53 -4.55 13.87
N THR A 13 10.57 -4.14 14.71
CA THR A 13 9.33 -4.90 14.95
C THR A 13 8.49 -5.06 13.67
N VAL A 14 8.40 -4.01 12.85
CA VAL A 14 7.70 -4.09 11.56
C VAL A 14 8.38 -5.10 10.63
N LEU A 15 9.71 -5.08 10.57
CA LEU A 15 10.48 -5.99 9.75
C LEU A 15 10.39 -7.45 10.23
N SER A 16 10.15 -7.69 11.52
CA SER A 16 10.03 -9.04 12.09
C SER A 16 8.64 -9.68 11.94
N LEU A 17 7.63 -8.94 11.45
CA LEU A 17 6.27 -9.48 11.29
C LEU A 17 6.25 -10.71 10.37
N LYS A 18 5.67 -11.80 10.84
CA LYS A 18 5.39 -13.00 10.05
C LYS A 18 4.16 -12.79 9.16
N SER A 19 3.93 -13.72 8.24
CA SER A 19 2.75 -13.70 7.37
C SER A 19 1.45 -13.55 8.18
N ALA A 20 0.60 -12.62 7.77
CA ALA A 20 -0.66 -12.24 8.42
C ALA A 20 -0.55 -11.63 9.83
N GLU A 21 0.66 -11.35 10.33
CA GLU A 21 0.84 -10.60 11.57
C GLU A 21 0.78 -9.09 11.31
N ARG A 22 0.24 -8.36 12.29
CA ARG A 22 0.19 -6.90 12.31
C ARG A 22 0.83 -6.34 13.57
N THR A 23 1.30 -5.10 13.50
CA THR A 23 1.67 -4.35 14.71
C THR A 23 0.44 -4.00 15.54
N PRO A 24 0.64 -3.58 16.80
CA PRO A 24 -0.33 -2.75 17.50
C PRO A 24 -0.71 -1.52 16.68
N ILE A 25 -1.90 -0.98 16.95
CA ILE A 25 -2.35 0.29 16.39
C ILE A 25 -1.59 1.42 17.07
N PHE A 26 -1.06 2.35 16.29
CA PHE A 26 -0.42 3.57 16.76
C PHE A 26 -1.05 4.77 16.08
N GLU A 27 -0.94 5.94 16.69
CA GLU A 27 -1.46 7.18 16.13
C GLU A 27 -0.31 8.02 15.55
N ILE A 28 -0.49 8.46 14.31
CA ILE A 28 0.34 9.51 13.71
C ILE A 28 -0.42 10.82 13.90
N ARG A 29 0.11 11.65 14.81
CA ARG A 29 -0.47 12.96 15.11
C ARG A 29 0.10 14.01 14.17
N TYR A 30 -0.79 14.72 13.49
CA TYR A 30 -0.44 15.87 12.67
C TYR A 30 -0.91 17.15 13.37
N PRO A 31 -0.18 18.28 13.25
CA PRO A 31 -0.71 19.59 13.61
C PRO A 31 -2.01 19.86 12.85
N GLU A 32 -3.01 20.47 13.50
CA GLU A 32 -4.32 20.77 12.90
C GLU A 32 -4.21 21.56 11.59
N SER A 33 -3.17 22.39 11.46
CA SER A 33 -2.88 23.17 10.25
C SER A 33 -2.39 22.36 9.05
N SER A 34 -2.06 21.08 9.23
CA SER A 34 -1.40 20.23 8.21
C SER A 34 -2.19 18.97 7.84
N GLY A 35 -3.25 18.65 8.59
CA GLY A 35 -4.13 17.51 8.32
C GLY A 35 -4.70 16.87 9.58
N SER A 36 -5.61 15.91 9.40
CA SER A 36 -6.18 15.13 10.50
C SER A 36 -5.21 14.02 10.96
N SER A 37 -5.02 13.86 12.27
CA SER A 37 -4.38 12.66 12.85
C SER A 37 -4.99 11.38 12.30
N LYS A 38 -4.17 10.32 12.21
CA LYS A 38 -4.59 9.00 11.73
C LYS A 38 -4.14 7.92 12.69
N MET A 39 -5.00 6.94 12.90
CA MET A 39 -4.57 5.65 13.46
C MET A 39 -3.95 4.81 12.35
N SER A 40 -2.95 4.01 12.67
CA SER A 40 -2.18 3.24 11.69
C SER A 40 -1.69 1.93 12.28
N PHE A 41 -1.50 0.95 11.40
CA PHE A 41 -0.78 -0.28 11.73
C PHE A 41 -0.07 -0.82 10.49
N PHE A 42 1.02 -1.56 10.70
CA PHE A 42 1.67 -2.32 9.64
C PHE A 42 1.16 -3.76 9.63
N LEU A 43 1.03 -4.34 8.44
CA LEU A 43 0.62 -5.71 8.20
C LEU A 43 1.57 -6.36 7.20
N ARG A 44 1.98 -7.60 7.49
CA ARG A 44 2.69 -8.45 6.53
C ARG A 44 1.69 -9.33 5.79
N LEU A 45 1.48 -9.07 4.51
CA LEU A 45 0.50 -9.81 3.69
C LEU A 45 0.89 -11.28 3.46
N ARG A 46 2.17 -11.52 3.19
CA ARG A 46 2.73 -12.84 2.85
C ARG A 46 4.13 -13.00 3.41
N ALA A 47 4.57 -14.25 3.54
CA ALA A 47 5.95 -14.59 3.89
C ALA A 47 6.95 -13.96 2.89
N VAL A 48 8.09 -13.54 3.41
CA VAL A 48 9.20 -13.02 2.62
C VAL A 48 10.02 -14.20 2.10
N THR A 49 10.28 -14.25 0.79
CA THR A 49 11.19 -15.25 0.23
C THR A 49 12.64 -14.86 0.55
N PRO A 50 13.59 -15.82 0.64
CA PRO A 50 14.97 -15.52 1.06
C PRO A 50 15.69 -14.46 0.22
N PHE A 51 15.27 -14.27 -1.03
CA PHE A 51 15.88 -13.32 -1.97
C PHE A 51 15.10 -12.01 -2.13
N ALA A 52 14.00 -11.84 -1.41
CA ALA A 52 13.21 -10.62 -1.43
C ALA A 52 13.70 -9.60 -0.39
N SER A 53 13.42 -8.32 -0.65
CA SER A 53 13.65 -7.26 0.34
C SER A 53 12.90 -7.57 1.64
N GLN A 54 13.49 -7.25 2.80
CA GLN A 54 12.79 -7.35 4.10
C GLN A 54 11.52 -6.48 4.16
N MET A 55 11.42 -5.48 3.28
CA MET A 55 10.24 -4.63 3.11
C MET A 55 9.11 -5.29 2.31
N ALA A 56 9.37 -6.42 1.64
CA ALA A 56 8.42 -7.05 0.74
C ALA A 56 7.14 -7.47 1.48
N ASN A 57 5.99 -7.29 0.83
CA ASN A 57 4.67 -7.64 1.37
C ASN A 57 4.27 -6.89 2.65
N LEU A 58 4.97 -5.80 3.02
CA LEU A 58 4.52 -4.91 4.09
C LEU A 58 3.61 -3.83 3.52
N VAL A 59 2.48 -3.62 4.18
CA VAL A 59 1.57 -2.51 3.92
C VAL A 59 1.32 -1.75 5.21
N ARG A 60 1.15 -0.43 5.10
CA ARG A 60 0.59 0.40 6.17
C ARG A 60 -0.88 0.61 5.87
N ILE A 61 -1.73 0.29 6.83
CA ILE A 61 -3.17 0.57 6.76
C ILE A 61 -3.47 1.69 7.73
N GLU A 62 -4.24 2.66 7.26
CA GLU A 62 -4.62 3.86 8.02
C GLU A 62 -6.13 3.86 8.28
N LEU A 63 -6.49 4.31 9.46
CA LEU A 63 -7.86 4.44 9.94
C LEU A 63 -8.07 5.87 10.41
N PRO A 64 -9.31 6.40 10.34
CA PRO A 64 -9.64 7.62 11.07
C PRO A 64 -9.40 7.41 12.57
N VAL A 65 -9.12 8.50 13.31
CA VAL A 65 -9.04 8.44 14.76
C VAL A 65 -10.43 8.14 15.32
N MET A 66 -10.53 7.09 16.12
CA MET A 66 -11.78 6.59 16.71
C MET A 66 -11.51 5.84 18.03
N GLY A 67 -12.54 5.27 18.65
CA GLY A 67 -12.37 4.46 19.86
C GLY A 67 -11.51 3.22 19.61
N LEU A 68 -10.63 2.86 20.55
CA LEU A 68 -9.66 1.77 20.37
C LEU A 68 -10.33 0.42 20.06
N THR A 69 -11.47 0.13 20.70
CA THR A 69 -12.24 -1.11 20.45
C THR A 69 -12.70 -1.20 19.00
N GLU A 70 -13.30 -0.13 18.49
CA GLU A 70 -13.77 -0.05 17.09
C GLU A 70 -12.59 -0.13 16.11
N ALA A 71 -11.51 0.61 16.39
CA ALA A 71 -10.29 0.57 15.60
C ALA A 71 -9.69 -0.85 15.55
N ALA A 72 -9.69 -1.58 16.68
CA ALA A 72 -9.22 -2.95 16.74
C ALA A 72 -10.08 -3.91 15.90
N HIS A 73 -11.42 -3.78 15.97
CA HIS A 73 -12.33 -4.56 15.14
C HIS A 73 -12.08 -4.31 13.64
N LEU A 74 -12.01 -3.03 13.22
CA LEU A 74 -11.73 -2.67 11.84
C LEU A 74 -10.35 -3.13 11.38
N ALA A 75 -9.32 -2.98 12.21
CA ALA A 75 -7.97 -3.43 11.90
C ALA A 75 -7.91 -4.95 11.67
N ASN A 76 -8.62 -5.73 12.49
CA ASN A 76 -8.69 -7.18 12.32
C ASN A 76 -9.42 -7.57 11.02
N LEU A 77 -10.56 -6.94 10.73
CA LEU A 77 -11.31 -7.19 9.50
C LEU A 77 -10.50 -6.80 8.25
N ALA A 78 -9.93 -5.60 8.24
CA ALA A 78 -9.11 -5.12 7.13
C ALA A 78 -7.89 -6.01 6.90
N SER A 79 -7.26 -6.50 7.98
CA SER A 79 -6.12 -7.43 7.88
C SER A 79 -6.52 -8.75 7.23
N ALA A 80 -7.66 -9.33 7.64
CA ALA A 80 -8.16 -10.58 7.06
C ALA A 80 -8.46 -10.42 5.56
N ILE A 81 -9.13 -9.33 5.17
CA ILE A 81 -9.45 -9.03 3.76
C ILE A 81 -8.17 -8.83 2.95
N ALA A 82 -7.23 -8.02 3.45
CA ALA A 82 -6.00 -7.71 2.74
C ALA A 82 -5.13 -8.96 2.53
N VAL A 83 -5.00 -9.81 3.55
CA VAL A 83 -4.29 -11.09 3.42
C VAL A 83 -4.97 -12.00 2.41
N HIS A 84 -6.31 -12.13 2.49
CA HIS A 84 -7.08 -12.98 1.57
C HIS A 84 -6.88 -12.60 0.10
N TYR A 85 -6.88 -11.30 -0.20
CA TYR A 85 -6.73 -10.77 -1.56
C TYR A 85 -5.29 -10.45 -1.97
N SER A 86 -4.30 -10.78 -1.14
CA SER A 86 -2.89 -10.56 -1.49
C SER A 86 -2.49 -11.42 -2.70
N SER A 87 -1.72 -10.86 -3.62
CA SER A 87 -1.28 -11.57 -4.84
C SER A 87 -0.08 -12.48 -4.59
N ASN A 88 0.06 -13.55 -5.38
CA ASN A 88 1.21 -14.47 -5.29
C ASN A 88 2.41 -13.95 -6.10
N LEU A 89 3.61 -14.12 -5.53
CA LEU A 89 4.92 -13.52 -5.87
C LEU A 89 5.54 -13.86 -7.26
N TRP A 90 4.77 -14.22 -8.28
CA TRP A 90 5.36 -14.76 -9.53
C TRP A 90 5.84 -13.72 -10.54
N GLY A 91 5.71 -12.41 -10.29
CA GLY A 91 6.12 -11.39 -11.27
C GLY A 91 6.61 -10.10 -10.64
N ASP A 92 7.93 -9.88 -10.68
CA ASP A 92 8.65 -8.66 -10.26
C ASP A 92 8.63 -8.32 -8.75
N THR A 93 9.77 -8.61 -8.11
CA THR A 93 10.08 -8.33 -6.69
C THR A 93 10.21 -6.83 -6.38
N ARG A 94 10.31 -5.97 -7.41
CA ARG A 94 10.66 -4.54 -7.25
C ARG A 94 9.46 -3.60 -7.25
N ALA A 95 8.27 -4.09 -7.64
CA ALA A 95 7.05 -3.31 -7.56
C ALA A 95 6.20 -3.77 -6.36
N PRO A 96 5.59 -2.84 -5.59
CA PRO A 96 4.58 -3.21 -4.60
C PRO A 96 3.47 -3.97 -5.33
N GLN A 97 3.29 -5.24 -4.94
CA GLN A 97 2.27 -6.08 -5.53
C GLN A 97 0.90 -5.61 -5.06
N ASN A 98 0.12 -5.07 -5.98
CA ASN A 98 -1.27 -4.71 -5.70
C ASN A 98 -2.06 -5.94 -5.27
N LEU A 99 -3.03 -5.74 -4.37
CA LEU A 99 -4.03 -6.76 -4.06
C LEU A 99 -4.77 -7.15 -5.36
N TYR A 100 -5.17 -8.41 -5.52
CA TYR A 100 -5.90 -8.89 -6.70
C TYR A 100 -7.04 -7.96 -7.16
N PRO A 101 -7.97 -7.51 -6.29
CA PRO A 101 -9.05 -6.61 -6.71
C PRO A 101 -8.54 -5.25 -7.17
N VAL A 102 -7.46 -4.74 -6.58
CA VAL A 102 -6.84 -3.47 -6.99
C VAL A 102 -6.18 -3.64 -8.36
N GLY A 103 -5.41 -4.71 -8.58
CA GLY A 103 -4.79 -5.00 -9.88
C GLY A 103 -5.82 -5.22 -11.00
N ALA A 104 -6.95 -5.87 -10.69
CA ALA A 104 -8.05 -6.03 -11.63
C ALA A 104 -8.71 -4.67 -11.96
N LEU A 105 -8.94 -3.83 -10.95
CA LEU A 105 -9.47 -2.48 -11.14
C LEU A 105 -8.54 -1.62 -11.99
N GLU A 106 -7.24 -1.61 -11.69
CA GLU A 106 -6.24 -0.87 -12.47
C GLU A 106 -6.22 -1.32 -13.93
N THR A 107 -6.27 -2.63 -14.17
CA THR A 107 -6.34 -3.17 -15.54
C THR A 107 -7.61 -2.69 -16.25
N ALA A 108 -8.76 -2.73 -15.59
CA ALA A 108 -10.02 -2.25 -16.16
C ALA A 108 -9.99 -0.75 -16.46
N LEU A 109 -9.40 0.06 -15.56
CA LEU A 109 -9.24 1.50 -15.76
C LEU A 109 -8.27 1.81 -16.90
N LYS A 110 -7.12 1.11 -16.99
CA LYS A 110 -6.17 1.24 -18.10
C LYS A 110 -6.82 0.97 -19.45
N ASN A 111 -7.64 -0.08 -19.54
CA ASN A 111 -8.36 -0.42 -20.77
C ASN A 111 -9.37 0.66 -21.19
N ARG A 112 -9.92 1.44 -20.25
CA ARG A 112 -10.86 2.53 -20.53
C ARG A 112 -10.18 3.84 -20.94
N LEU A 113 -8.88 3.99 -20.67
CA LEU A 113 -8.13 5.19 -21.08
C LEU A 113 -7.84 5.23 -22.59
N GLY A 114 -7.93 4.09 -23.28
CA GLY A 114 -7.64 3.98 -24.72
C GLY A 114 -6.23 3.46 -25.01
N ASP A 115 -5.90 3.32 -26.29
CA ASP A 115 -4.62 2.77 -26.72
C ASP A 115 -3.46 3.73 -26.45
N GLN A 116 -2.48 3.29 -25.66
CA GLN A 116 -1.33 4.10 -25.26
C GLN A 116 -0.49 4.59 -26.45
N ARG A 117 -0.34 3.79 -27.51
CA ARG A 117 0.43 4.16 -28.70
C ARG A 117 -0.30 5.23 -29.49
N PHE A 118 -1.62 5.10 -29.59
CA PHE A 118 -2.48 6.12 -30.21
C PHE A 118 -2.45 7.44 -29.43
N LEU A 119 -2.66 7.42 -28.11
CA LEU A 119 -2.58 8.62 -27.29
C LEU A 119 -1.22 9.29 -27.40
N ARG A 120 -0.14 8.50 -27.34
CA ARG A 120 1.22 9.02 -27.51
C ARG A 120 1.43 9.65 -28.89
N SER A 121 0.92 9.05 -29.96
CA SER A 121 1.08 9.60 -31.31
C SER A 121 0.34 10.92 -31.48
N VAL A 122 -0.88 11.03 -30.95
CA VAL A 122 -1.65 12.28 -30.94
C VAL A 122 -0.92 13.36 -30.16
N ILE A 123 -0.49 13.08 -28.92
CA ILE A 123 0.24 14.04 -28.07
C ILE A 123 1.49 14.55 -28.80
N MET A 124 2.29 13.65 -29.37
CA MET A 124 3.53 14.04 -30.07
C MET A 124 3.25 14.87 -31.32
N ARG A 125 2.18 14.57 -32.05
CA ARG A 125 1.77 15.36 -33.23
C ARG A 125 1.32 16.76 -32.82
N THR A 126 0.53 16.90 -31.77
CA THR A 126 0.06 18.21 -31.29
C THR A 126 1.24 19.07 -30.84
N LEU A 127 2.16 18.51 -30.05
CA LEU A 127 3.37 19.22 -29.60
C LEU A 127 4.26 19.68 -30.76
N ALA A 128 4.32 18.91 -31.85
CA ALA A 128 5.09 19.28 -33.04
C ALA A 128 4.40 20.31 -33.94
N ALA A 129 3.10 20.56 -33.75
CA ALA A 129 2.34 21.58 -34.49
C ALA A 129 2.35 22.96 -33.79
N ASP A 130 2.71 23.00 -32.49
CA ASP A 130 2.84 24.21 -31.68
C ASP A 130 4.29 24.77 -31.66
N ILE A 131 5.19 24.24 -32.50
CA ILE A 131 6.56 24.71 -32.77
C ILE A 131 6.65 25.14 -34.22
#